data_AF-A0A3Q3IFY9-F1
#
_entry.id   AF-A0A3Q3IFY9-F1
#
_cell.length_a   1.000
_cell.length_b   1.000
_cell.length_c   1.000
_cell.angle_alpha   90.00
_cell.angle_beta   90.00
_cell.angle_gamma   90.00
#
_symmetry.space_group_name_H-M   'P 1'
#
loop_
_entity.id
_entity.type
_entity.pdbx_description
1 polymer ?
#
loop_
_entity_poly.entity_id
_entity_poly.type
_entity_poly.pdbx_seq_one_letter_code
_entity_poly.pdbx_strand_id
1 'polypeptide(L)'
;MTSTQRWTEWGWALLQLLFVASFSQAEELVCQQRGDPENPQLSKDGDIIYNYLKLSTSSLNFRGFQFAQTMIFAIEEINNSTDLLPGISLGYKIYDNCDCMTRSVKVALALVNGNEVVSVATEAPCTRPAQVQVILGGTSSSPCMAIATVIGPFHIPLISPLATCACLGDKTKYPSFLRTIPSDYYQSRALAQLVKHFGWTWVGAIRSNDDYGNNGMATFTETAQQLGICLEYSVSFFRTDPPDKIKKISDIIKASTSKVIVAFLAATDMHVLIKELSYYNLTGYQWVGSESWISDFKTTEKDTHHILDGAIGLFIPKAQVSGMREFILDVKTLNSSSNELFTEFWETLFNCKFKRSNSSAENQRECTGHEDLTGVKNGFTDMSFMPKLNNVYKGVYAVAHALHSVLGCNETCNNKMQLDPLTVSST
;
A
#
# COMPACT_ATOMS: atom_id res chain seq x y z
N MET A 1 -28.74 11.29 67.40
CA MET A 1 -28.00 10.03 67.18
C MET A 1 -28.02 9.71 65.70
N THR A 2 -27.03 10.14 64.92
CA THR A 2 -26.82 9.72 63.52
C THR A 2 -25.40 10.12 63.09
N SER A 3 -24.39 9.33 63.47
CA SER A 3 -23.00 9.54 63.01
C SER A 3 -22.25 8.24 62.71
N THR A 4 -22.97 7.13 62.55
CA THR A 4 -22.36 5.81 62.37
C THR A 4 -22.53 5.20 60.98
N GLN A 5 -23.34 5.81 60.10
CA GLN A 5 -23.70 5.19 58.83
C GLN A 5 -22.81 5.60 57.64
N ARG A 6 -22.11 6.73 57.73
CA ARG A 6 -21.24 7.24 56.65
C ARG A 6 -19.86 6.57 56.60
N TRP A 7 -19.36 6.09 57.73
CA TRP A 7 -18.07 5.39 57.81
C TRP A 7 -18.12 4.00 57.17
N THR A 8 -19.28 3.35 57.21
CA THR A 8 -19.49 2.04 56.58
C THR A 8 -19.42 2.11 55.07
N GLU A 9 -20.05 3.08 54.41
CA GLU A 9 -20.01 3.18 52.94
C GLU A 9 -18.61 3.49 52.40
N TRP A 10 -17.87 4.36 53.07
CA TRP A 10 -16.47 4.66 52.70
C TRP A 10 -15.56 3.47 52.98
N GLY A 11 -15.80 2.76 54.08
CA GLY A 11 -15.10 1.50 54.39
C GLY A 11 -15.36 0.42 53.34
N TRP A 12 -16.60 0.27 52.89
CA TRP A 12 -16.96 -0.67 51.81
C TRP A 12 -16.36 -0.27 50.46
N ALA A 13 -16.33 1.02 50.13
CA ALA A 13 -15.69 1.52 48.92
C ALA A 13 -14.17 1.34 48.95
N LEU A 14 -13.52 1.59 50.10
CA LEU A 14 -12.10 1.34 50.29
C LEU A 14 -11.78 -0.15 50.24
N LEU A 15 -12.64 -0.99 50.83
CA LEU A 15 -12.49 -2.44 50.80
C LEU A 15 -12.67 -2.96 49.37
N GLN A 16 -13.62 -2.43 48.60
CA GLN A 16 -13.80 -2.75 47.18
C GLN A 16 -12.61 -2.29 46.34
N LEU A 17 -12.07 -1.08 46.56
CA LEU A 17 -10.86 -0.59 45.90
C LEU A 17 -9.63 -1.44 46.26
N LEU A 18 -9.50 -1.83 47.53
CA LEU A 18 -8.45 -2.74 47.99
C LEU A 18 -8.63 -4.13 47.38
N PHE A 19 -9.85 -4.66 47.32
CA PHE A 19 -10.13 -5.94 46.65
C PHE A 19 -9.84 -5.86 45.14
N VAL A 20 -10.25 -4.80 44.45
CA VAL A 20 -9.91 -4.59 43.05
C VAL A 20 -8.39 -4.48 42.89
N ALA A 21 -7.67 -3.74 43.74
CA ALA A 21 -6.22 -3.65 43.68
C ALA A 21 -5.49 -4.96 44.08
N SER A 22 -6.10 -5.79 44.95
CA SER A 22 -5.53 -7.06 45.44
C SER A 22 -5.79 -8.22 44.47
N PHE A 23 -6.88 -8.17 43.72
CA PHE A 23 -7.26 -9.15 42.68
C PHE A 23 -6.91 -8.69 41.27
N SER A 24 -6.45 -7.44 41.10
CA SER A 24 -5.69 -7.02 39.93
C SER A 24 -4.26 -7.56 40.08
N GLN A 25 -4.09 -8.88 40.01
CA GLN A 25 -2.81 -9.37 39.53
C GLN A 25 -2.65 -8.77 38.14
N ALA A 26 -1.58 -8.01 37.91
CA ALA A 26 -1.12 -7.83 36.54
C ALA A 26 -0.98 -9.23 35.97
N GLU A 27 -1.74 -9.57 34.92
CA GLU A 27 -1.51 -10.80 34.18
C GLU A 27 0.01 -10.89 33.95
N GLU A 28 0.61 -12.03 34.33
CA GLU A 28 2.00 -12.29 33.98
C GLU A 28 2.17 -11.98 32.50
N LEU A 29 3.28 -11.30 32.14
CA LEU A 29 3.59 -10.90 30.77
C LEU A 29 3.89 -12.17 29.94
N VAL A 30 2.83 -12.91 29.60
CA VAL A 30 2.92 -14.12 28.80
C VAL A 30 3.13 -13.71 27.36
N CYS A 31 4.30 -14.06 26.83
CA CYS A 31 4.59 -13.81 25.43
C CYS A 31 3.89 -14.87 24.57
N GLN A 32 2.91 -14.44 23.79
CA GLN A 32 2.18 -15.30 22.85
C GLN A 32 2.19 -14.72 21.45
N GLN A 33 2.42 -15.57 20.46
CA GLN A 33 2.32 -15.23 19.05
C GLN A 33 0.92 -14.67 18.73
N ARG A 34 0.85 -13.50 18.09
CA ARG A 34 -0.42 -12.93 17.60
C ARG A 34 -0.61 -13.18 16.11
N GLY A 35 -1.54 -14.07 15.75
CA GLY A 35 -1.87 -14.37 14.36
C GLY A 35 -1.04 -15.53 13.76
N ASP A 36 -1.42 -15.94 12.56
CA ASP A 36 -0.83 -17.11 11.88
C ASP A 36 0.55 -16.77 11.28
N PRO A 37 1.48 -17.74 11.17
CA PRO A 37 2.71 -17.56 10.39
C PRO A 37 2.41 -17.31 8.91
N GLU A 38 3.19 -16.43 8.27
CA GLU A 38 3.09 -16.13 6.84
C GLU A 38 4.48 -16.28 6.20
N ASN A 39 4.53 -16.85 4.99
CA ASN A 39 5.79 -17.01 4.25
C ASN A 39 6.00 -15.88 3.24
N PRO A 40 7.22 -15.28 3.20
CA PRO A 40 7.54 -14.31 2.18
C PRO A 40 7.61 -14.98 0.79
N GLN A 41 7.25 -14.23 -0.24
CA GLN A 41 7.38 -14.64 -1.64
C GLN A 41 8.83 -14.50 -2.15
N LEU A 42 9.54 -13.50 -1.63
CA LEU A 42 10.96 -13.27 -1.89
C LEU A 42 11.65 -12.89 -0.59
N SER A 43 12.83 -13.44 -0.34
CA SER A 43 13.62 -13.10 0.84
C SER A 43 15.12 -13.12 0.55
N LYS A 44 15.85 -12.24 1.21
CA LYS A 44 17.31 -12.21 1.24
C LYS A 44 17.75 -11.77 2.63
N ASP A 45 18.67 -12.52 3.23
CA ASP A 45 19.20 -12.17 4.54
C ASP A 45 20.10 -10.94 4.46
N GLY A 46 20.19 -10.22 5.57
CA GLY A 46 21.04 -9.06 5.76
C GLY A 46 21.05 -8.65 7.24
N ASP A 47 21.90 -7.70 7.58
CA ASP A 47 22.02 -7.14 8.94
C ASP A 47 20.74 -6.41 9.34
N ILE A 48 20.01 -5.86 8.37
CA ILE A 48 18.75 -5.11 8.56
C ILE A 48 17.74 -5.60 7.54
N ILE A 49 16.54 -5.99 7.99
CA ILE A 49 15.51 -6.56 7.13
C ILE A 49 14.43 -5.53 6.82
N TYR A 50 14.32 -5.17 5.55
CA TYR A 50 13.18 -4.41 5.04
C TYR A 50 12.00 -5.34 4.72
N ASN A 51 10.78 -4.84 4.84
CA ASN A 51 9.61 -5.52 4.28
C ASN A 51 9.01 -4.78 3.09
N TYR A 52 8.44 -5.51 2.13
CA TYR A 52 7.53 -4.94 1.14
C TYR A 52 6.24 -5.72 0.98
N LEU A 53 5.12 -5.01 0.96
CA LEU A 53 3.79 -5.58 0.77
C LEU A 53 3.24 -5.29 -0.64
N LYS A 54 3.16 -6.32 -1.51
CA LYS A 54 2.15 -6.55 -2.60
C LYS A 54 2.63 -7.50 -3.73
N LEU A 55 1.85 -8.55 -4.03
CA LEU A 55 1.89 -9.37 -5.26
C LEU A 55 0.58 -10.20 -5.49
N SER A 56 -0.53 -9.54 -5.87
CA SER A 56 -1.91 -10.06 -6.08
C SER A 56 -2.11 -11.56 -6.44
N THR A 57 -3.10 -12.20 -5.78
CA THR A 57 -3.56 -13.58 -6.06
C THR A 57 -4.49 -13.73 -7.27
N SER A 58 -4.42 -14.93 -7.88
CA SER A 58 -5.16 -15.50 -9.02
C SER A 58 -4.54 -15.30 -10.41
N SER A 59 -3.77 -14.24 -10.62
CA SER A 59 -2.83 -14.08 -11.74
C SER A 59 -1.75 -13.06 -11.37
N LEU A 60 -0.51 -13.35 -11.76
CA LEU A 60 0.63 -12.50 -11.43
C LEU A 60 0.39 -11.03 -11.83
N ASN A 61 0.42 -10.14 -10.84
CA ASN A 61 0.27 -8.71 -11.07
C ASN A 61 1.63 -8.07 -11.35
N PHE A 62 1.91 -7.84 -12.64
CA PHE A 62 3.14 -7.18 -13.10
C PHE A 62 3.48 -5.88 -12.36
N ARG A 63 2.49 -5.07 -11.95
CA ARG A 63 2.76 -3.84 -11.19
C ARG A 63 3.24 -4.13 -9.77
N GLY A 64 2.65 -5.12 -9.11
CA GLY A 64 3.12 -5.59 -7.80
C GLY A 64 4.56 -6.07 -7.89
N PHE A 65 4.86 -6.84 -8.93
CA PHE A 65 6.20 -7.33 -9.21
C PHE A 65 7.21 -6.19 -9.47
N GLN A 66 6.86 -5.19 -10.29
CA GLN A 66 7.72 -4.02 -10.54
C GLN A 66 8.08 -3.28 -9.24
N PHE A 67 7.16 -3.17 -8.29
CA PHE A 67 7.48 -2.57 -6.99
C PHE A 67 8.44 -3.41 -6.16
N ALA A 68 8.24 -4.74 -6.13
CA ALA A 68 9.16 -5.65 -5.45
C ALA A 68 10.57 -5.53 -6.05
N GLN A 69 10.68 -5.54 -7.38
CA GLN A 69 11.95 -5.34 -8.08
C GLN A 69 12.57 -3.97 -7.80
N THR A 70 11.75 -2.91 -7.70
CA THR A 70 12.24 -1.56 -7.38
C THR A 70 12.87 -1.50 -5.99
N MET A 71 12.26 -2.19 -5.01
CA MET A 71 12.83 -2.29 -3.67
C MET A 71 14.14 -3.07 -3.68
N ILE A 72 14.21 -4.21 -4.38
CA ILE A 72 15.42 -5.01 -4.52
C ILE A 72 16.53 -4.19 -5.19
N PHE A 73 16.22 -3.51 -6.29
CA PHE A 73 17.14 -2.61 -7.00
C PHE A 73 17.75 -1.58 -6.05
N ALA A 74 16.92 -0.86 -5.28
CA ALA A 74 17.40 0.15 -4.35
C ALA A 74 18.29 -0.46 -3.25
N ILE A 75 17.92 -1.63 -2.71
CA ILE A 75 18.71 -2.35 -1.71
C ILE A 75 20.07 -2.78 -2.28
N GLU A 76 20.10 -3.33 -3.49
CA GLU A 76 21.35 -3.76 -4.11
C GLU A 76 22.26 -2.59 -4.48
N GLU A 77 21.68 -1.48 -4.92
CA GLU A 77 22.42 -0.24 -5.16
C GLU A 77 23.06 0.29 -3.86
N ILE A 78 22.32 0.27 -2.75
CA ILE A 78 22.84 0.71 -1.44
C ILE A 78 23.91 -0.24 -0.90
N ASN A 79 23.69 -1.56 -0.98
CA ASN A 79 24.66 -2.55 -0.53
C ASN A 79 25.98 -2.51 -1.32
N ASN A 80 25.96 -1.97 -2.54
CA ASN A 80 27.13 -1.77 -3.37
C ASN A 80 27.77 -0.38 -3.20
N SER A 81 27.19 0.48 -2.34
CA SER A 81 27.72 1.81 -2.02
C SER A 81 28.82 1.73 -0.97
N THR A 82 29.88 2.52 -1.16
CA THR A 82 30.88 2.78 -0.12
C THR A 82 30.52 3.99 0.74
N ASP A 83 29.57 4.81 0.31
CA ASP A 83 29.24 6.09 0.93
C ASP A 83 28.03 5.96 1.86
N LEU A 84 27.06 5.13 1.49
CA LEU A 84 25.85 4.89 2.27
C LEU A 84 25.86 3.49 2.86
N LEU A 85 25.91 3.43 4.19
CA LEU A 85 25.93 2.21 5.01
C LEU A 85 27.15 1.30 4.75
N PRO A 86 28.39 1.82 4.71
CA PRO A 86 29.57 0.99 4.46
C PRO A 86 29.73 -0.13 5.50
N GLY A 87 29.84 -1.37 4.99
CA GLY A 87 30.03 -2.56 5.82
C GLY A 87 28.75 -3.07 6.51
N ILE A 88 27.57 -2.56 6.12
CA ILE A 88 26.26 -3.05 6.54
C ILE A 88 25.53 -3.58 5.31
N SER A 89 24.99 -4.80 5.39
CA SER A 89 24.16 -5.39 4.35
C SER A 89 22.68 -5.26 4.67
N LEU A 90 21.91 -4.68 3.76
CA LEU A 90 20.45 -4.63 3.83
C LEU A 90 19.85 -5.89 3.20
N GLY A 91 18.98 -6.57 3.94
CA GLY A 91 18.17 -7.70 3.51
C GLY A 91 16.70 -7.33 3.35
N TYR A 92 15.88 -8.28 2.90
CA TYR A 92 14.45 -8.07 2.73
C TYR A 92 13.62 -9.33 2.92
N LYS A 93 12.34 -9.13 3.27
CA LYS A 93 11.27 -10.12 3.15
C LYS A 93 10.08 -9.46 2.45
N ILE A 94 9.67 -9.98 1.30
CA ILE A 94 8.60 -9.40 0.47
C ILE A 94 7.40 -10.33 0.52
N TYR A 95 6.25 -9.78 0.89
CA TYR A 95 5.01 -10.52 1.05
C TYR A 95 3.95 -10.02 0.07
N ASP A 96 3.07 -10.94 -0.30
CA ASP A 96 1.83 -10.57 -0.95
C ASP A 96 0.73 -10.33 0.09
N ASN A 97 0.15 -9.12 0.07
CA ASN A 97 -1.01 -8.76 0.87
C ASN A 97 -2.32 -8.67 0.05
N CYS A 98 -2.28 -8.94 -1.25
CA CYS A 98 -3.38 -8.85 -2.22
C CYS A 98 -4.16 -7.52 -2.22
N ASP A 99 -3.59 -6.43 -1.68
CA ASP A 99 -4.32 -5.20 -1.37
C ASP A 99 -5.58 -5.43 -0.51
N CYS A 100 -5.56 -6.48 0.30
CA CYS A 100 -6.67 -6.94 1.13
C CYS A 100 -6.38 -6.65 2.59
N MET A 101 -7.31 -5.95 3.25
CA MET A 101 -7.15 -5.52 4.64
C MET A 101 -6.83 -6.68 5.61
N THR A 102 -7.55 -7.79 5.51
CA THR A 102 -7.35 -8.94 6.41
C THR A 102 -5.97 -9.58 6.22
N ARG A 103 -5.54 -9.77 4.97
CA ARG A 103 -4.22 -10.33 4.64
C ARG A 103 -3.10 -9.36 5.01
N SER A 104 -3.29 -8.06 4.78
CA SER A 104 -2.36 -7.00 5.20
C SER A 104 -2.09 -7.05 6.71
N VAL A 105 -3.14 -7.19 7.53
CA VAL A 105 -2.99 -7.30 8.99
C VAL A 105 -2.31 -8.61 9.39
N LYS A 106 -2.68 -9.75 8.78
CA LYS A 106 -2.01 -11.04 9.04
C LYS A 106 -0.51 -10.98 8.78
N VAL A 107 -0.13 -10.49 7.60
CA VAL A 107 1.28 -10.34 7.24
C VAL A 107 1.99 -9.39 8.18
N ALA A 108 1.40 -8.22 8.49
CA ALA A 108 2.00 -7.27 9.41
C ALA A 108 2.27 -7.88 10.80
N LEU A 109 1.34 -8.67 11.33
CA LEU A 109 1.51 -9.39 12.59
C LEU A 109 2.60 -10.46 12.51
N ALA A 110 2.68 -11.21 11.42
CA ALA A 110 3.75 -12.19 11.20
C ALA A 110 5.15 -11.54 11.26
N LEU A 111 5.28 -10.29 10.80
CA LEU A 111 6.53 -9.53 10.84
C LEU A 111 6.94 -9.09 12.25
N VAL A 112 5.95 -8.88 13.12
CA VAL A 112 6.18 -8.49 14.51
C VAL A 112 6.60 -9.70 15.35
N ASN A 113 5.90 -10.85 15.19
CA ASN A 113 6.12 -12.03 16.03
C ASN A 113 7.44 -12.77 15.73
N GLY A 114 7.88 -12.71 14.47
CA GLY A 114 8.94 -13.55 13.94
C GLY A 114 8.50 -14.98 13.58
N ASN A 115 9.34 -15.68 12.82
CA ASN A 115 9.03 -16.95 12.15
C ASN A 115 9.14 -18.21 13.03
N GLU A 116 9.40 -18.08 14.33
CA GLU A 116 9.39 -19.22 15.25
C GLU A 116 7.99 -19.40 15.82
N VAL A 117 7.41 -20.58 15.59
CA VAL A 117 6.16 -20.99 16.23
C VAL A 117 6.44 -21.18 17.72
N VAL A 118 6.30 -20.12 18.51
CA VAL A 118 6.27 -20.21 19.97
C VAL A 118 4.85 -20.65 20.34
N SER A 119 4.57 -21.94 20.11
CA SER A 119 3.31 -22.59 20.47
C SER A 119 3.18 -22.82 21.99
N VAL A 120 4.23 -22.50 22.75
CA VAL A 120 4.24 -22.57 24.22
C VAL A 120 4.38 -21.15 24.76
N ALA A 121 3.34 -20.66 25.43
CA ALA A 121 3.39 -19.46 26.27
C ALA A 121 4.65 -19.50 27.14
N THR A 122 5.64 -18.65 26.83
CA THR A 122 6.83 -18.54 27.68
C THR A 122 6.59 -17.46 28.71
N GLU A 123 6.87 -17.79 29.98
CA GLU A 123 6.97 -16.82 31.10
C GLU A 123 8.13 -15.82 30.92
N ALA A 124 8.92 -15.97 29.85
CA ALA A 124 9.97 -15.04 29.49
C ALA A 124 9.37 -13.69 29.02
N PRO A 125 9.89 -12.55 29.49
CA PRO A 125 9.43 -11.24 29.05
C PRO A 125 9.60 -11.10 27.52
N CYS A 126 8.68 -10.41 26.86
CA CYS A 126 8.74 -10.13 25.42
C CYS A 126 9.85 -9.13 25.07
N THR A 127 11.10 -9.53 25.26
CA THR A 127 12.31 -8.75 24.97
C THR A 127 12.89 -9.10 23.59
N ARG A 128 12.21 -9.94 22.81
CA ARG A 128 12.64 -10.30 21.45
C ARG A 128 12.49 -9.08 20.55
N PRO A 129 13.55 -8.64 19.84
CA PRO A 129 13.42 -7.58 18.85
C PRO A 129 12.43 -7.98 17.76
N ALA A 130 11.69 -7.02 17.22
CA ALA A 130 10.91 -7.24 16.01
C ALA A 130 11.83 -7.78 14.90
N GLN A 131 11.34 -8.73 14.10
CA GLN A 131 12.14 -9.30 13.00
C GLN A 131 12.44 -8.31 11.89
N VAL A 132 11.70 -7.19 11.84
CA VAL A 132 11.88 -6.13 10.85
C VAL A 132 12.04 -4.80 11.56
N GLN A 133 12.95 -3.99 11.06
CA GLN A 133 13.19 -2.63 11.55
C GLN A 133 12.26 -1.62 10.88
N VAL A 134 11.72 -1.97 9.69
CA VAL A 134 10.81 -1.12 8.92
C VAL A 134 9.89 -1.97 8.04
N ILE A 135 8.68 -1.48 7.82
CA ILE A 135 7.76 -1.99 6.81
C ILE A 135 7.66 -0.93 5.70
N LEU A 136 8.12 -1.26 4.49
CA LEU A 136 7.81 -0.48 3.29
C LEU A 136 6.57 -1.06 2.61
N GLY A 137 5.80 -0.20 1.96
CA GLY A 137 4.71 -0.65 1.09
C GLY A 137 3.33 -0.46 1.70
N GLY A 138 2.39 -1.28 1.23
CA GLY A 138 0.97 -0.96 1.29
C GLY A 138 0.65 0.15 0.27
N THR A 139 -0.21 -0.16 -0.70
CA THR A 139 -0.53 0.77 -1.78
C THR A 139 -1.81 1.56 -1.54
N SER A 140 -2.82 0.91 -0.97
CA SER A 140 -4.12 1.51 -0.71
C SER A 140 -4.21 2.03 0.72
N SER A 141 -4.94 3.14 0.91
CA SER A 141 -5.00 3.82 2.20
C SER A 141 -5.63 2.97 3.31
N SER A 142 -6.75 2.28 3.04
CA SER A 142 -7.46 1.49 4.06
C SER A 142 -6.63 0.31 4.60
N PRO A 143 -5.98 -0.52 3.76
CA PRO A 143 -5.04 -1.52 4.26
C PRO A 143 -3.87 -0.93 5.05
N CYS A 144 -3.30 0.20 4.62
CA CYS A 144 -2.26 0.90 5.37
C CYS A 144 -2.73 1.38 6.74
N MET A 145 -3.96 1.91 6.85
CA MET A 145 -4.54 2.30 8.13
C MET A 145 -4.72 1.11 9.06
N ALA A 146 -5.19 -0.03 8.53
CA ALA A 146 -5.34 -1.25 9.33
C ALA A 146 -3.99 -1.76 9.84
N ILE A 147 -2.96 -1.77 8.99
CA ILE A 147 -1.60 -2.13 9.39
C ILE A 147 -1.11 -1.14 10.46
N ALA A 148 -1.14 0.17 10.19
CA ALA A 148 -0.63 1.20 11.10
C ALA A 148 -1.30 1.15 12.49
N THR A 149 -2.59 0.82 12.54
CA THR A 149 -3.34 0.63 13.79
C THR A 149 -2.78 -0.55 14.60
N VAL A 150 -2.49 -1.67 13.92
CA VAL A 150 -2.04 -2.90 14.58
C VAL A 150 -0.56 -2.85 14.95
N ILE A 151 0.28 -2.25 14.11
CA ILE A 151 1.73 -2.19 14.36
C ILE A 151 2.15 -0.97 15.20
N GLY A 152 1.29 0.04 15.31
CA GLY A 152 1.58 1.31 15.99
C GLY A 152 2.14 1.14 17.41
N PRO A 153 1.58 0.26 18.26
CA PRO A 153 2.11 -0.01 19.60
C PRO A 153 3.54 -0.58 19.63
N PHE A 154 4.02 -1.17 18.54
CA PHE A 154 5.38 -1.68 18.41
C PHE A 154 6.36 -0.64 17.84
N HIS A 155 5.86 0.56 17.51
CA HIS A 155 6.65 1.67 16.96
C HIS A 155 7.43 1.32 15.69
N ILE A 156 7.03 0.28 14.97
CA ILE A 156 7.63 -0.09 13.69
C ILE A 156 7.20 0.95 12.64
N PRO A 157 8.15 1.63 11.97
CA PRO A 157 7.82 2.55 10.90
C PRO A 157 7.13 1.81 9.75
N LEU A 158 5.96 2.30 9.32
CA LEU A 158 5.31 1.90 8.07
C LEU A 158 5.46 3.05 7.08
N ILE A 159 6.25 2.86 6.04
CA ILE A 159 6.48 3.86 5.00
C ILE A 159 5.74 3.44 3.72
N SER A 160 4.59 4.08 3.45
CA SER A 160 3.82 3.77 2.26
C SER A 160 4.26 4.60 1.05
N PRO A 161 4.49 3.98 -0.12
CA PRO A 161 4.83 4.71 -1.33
C PRO A 161 3.62 5.37 -2.01
N LEU A 162 2.39 4.97 -1.66
CA LEU A 162 1.18 5.30 -2.42
C LEU A 162 -0.09 5.55 -1.59
N ALA A 163 -0.09 5.37 -0.27
CA ALA A 163 -1.25 5.68 0.55
C ALA A 163 -1.33 7.19 0.83
N THR A 164 -2.27 7.84 0.15
CA THR A 164 -2.38 9.31 0.08
C THR A 164 -3.43 9.90 1.01
N CYS A 165 -4.30 9.09 1.63
CA CYS A 165 -5.38 9.62 2.49
C CYS A 165 -4.84 10.62 3.52
N ALA A 166 -5.51 11.76 3.65
CA ALA A 166 -5.16 12.76 4.67
C ALA A 166 -5.28 12.20 6.10
N CYS A 167 -6.20 11.25 6.30
CA CYS A 167 -6.43 10.55 7.57
C CYS A 167 -5.18 9.86 8.13
N LEU A 168 -4.27 9.36 7.27
CA LEU A 168 -3.02 8.73 7.69
C LEU A 168 -1.96 9.73 8.20
N GLY A 169 -2.20 11.04 8.04
CA GLY A 169 -1.32 12.09 8.57
C GLY A 169 -1.52 12.38 10.06
N ASP A 170 -2.56 11.82 10.70
CA ASP A 170 -2.83 12.01 12.12
C ASP A 170 -1.83 11.21 12.98
N LYS A 171 -0.77 11.88 13.44
CA LYS A 171 0.29 11.28 14.26
C LYS A 171 -0.17 10.84 15.65
N THR A 172 -1.33 11.29 16.11
CA THR A 172 -1.92 10.79 17.37
C THR A 172 -2.48 9.39 17.20
N LYS A 173 -2.97 9.05 16.00
CA LYS A 173 -3.52 7.73 15.65
C LYS A 173 -2.48 6.82 15.00
N TYR A 174 -1.62 7.39 14.17
CA TYR A 174 -0.63 6.67 13.35
C TYR A 174 0.78 7.24 13.57
N PRO A 175 1.35 7.10 14.78
CA PRO A 175 2.61 7.76 15.14
C PRO A 175 3.77 7.33 14.22
N SER A 176 3.87 6.04 13.89
CA SER A 176 4.94 5.46 13.07
C SER A 176 4.63 5.39 11.57
N PHE A 177 3.49 5.94 11.10
CA PHE A 177 3.17 5.96 9.67
C PHE A 177 3.89 7.10 8.96
N LEU A 178 4.60 6.79 7.88
CA LEU A 178 5.28 7.72 7.00
C LEU A 178 4.90 7.41 5.54
N ARG A 179 5.23 8.31 4.63
CA ARG A 179 5.00 8.11 3.20
C ARG A 179 5.93 8.94 2.34
N THR A 180 6.20 8.44 1.14
CA THR A 180 6.98 9.12 0.11
C THR A 180 6.11 9.75 -0.99
N ILE A 181 4.80 9.78 -0.77
CA ILE A 181 3.82 10.45 -1.63
C ILE A 181 3.12 11.60 -0.87
N PRO A 182 2.74 12.70 -1.54
CA PRO A 182 1.98 13.77 -0.91
C PRO A 182 0.58 13.33 -0.42
N SER A 183 0.00 14.14 0.46
CA SER A 183 -1.36 13.92 0.96
C SER A 183 -2.43 14.33 -0.06
N ASP A 184 -3.55 13.60 -0.07
CA ASP A 184 -4.77 13.98 -0.78
C ASP A 184 -5.39 15.29 -0.29
N TYR A 185 -5.03 15.75 0.92
CA TYR A 185 -5.37 17.10 1.36
C TYR A 185 -5.00 18.15 0.30
N TYR A 186 -3.82 18.03 -0.30
CA TYR A 186 -3.36 18.94 -1.35
C TYR A 186 -3.99 18.61 -2.70
N GLN A 187 -4.11 17.32 -3.05
CA GLN A 187 -4.69 16.89 -4.32
C GLN A 187 -6.14 17.32 -4.46
N SER A 188 -6.99 17.04 -3.47
CA SER A 188 -8.42 17.38 -3.49
C SER A 188 -8.65 18.88 -3.63
N ARG A 189 -7.86 19.71 -2.93
CA ARG A 189 -7.91 21.16 -3.06
C ARG A 189 -7.48 21.61 -4.45
N ALA A 190 -6.42 21.02 -4.99
CA ALA A 190 -5.94 21.33 -6.33
C ALA A 190 -6.94 20.92 -7.43
N LEU A 191 -7.65 19.80 -7.27
CA LEU A 191 -8.75 19.41 -8.17
C LEU A 191 -9.91 20.42 -8.12
N ALA A 192 -10.28 20.91 -6.93
CA ALA A 192 -11.30 21.96 -6.82
C ALA A 192 -10.86 23.28 -7.49
N GLN A 193 -9.58 23.66 -7.34
CA GLN A 193 -9.01 24.80 -8.04
C GLN A 193 -8.97 24.60 -9.56
N LEU A 194 -8.67 23.38 -10.04
CA LEU A 194 -8.69 23.02 -11.45
C LEU A 194 -10.10 23.17 -12.03
N VAL A 195 -11.12 22.66 -11.34
CA VAL A 195 -12.53 22.80 -11.73
C VAL A 195 -12.94 24.28 -11.80
N LYS A 196 -12.56 25.07 -10.78
CA LYS A 196 -12.79 26.52 -10.76
C LYS A 196 -12.10 27.23 -11.93
N HIS A 197 -10.86 26.86 -12.24
CA HIS A 197 -10.06 27.51 -13.28
C HIS A 197 -10.76 27.46 -14.65
N PHE A 198 -11.41 26.34 -14.97
CA PHE A 198 -12.19 26.19 -16.21
C PHE A 198 -13.61 26.77 -16.13
N GLY A 199 -13.97 27.42 -15.02
CA GLY A 199 -15.29 28.04 -14.83
C GLY A 199 -16.43 27.05 -14.62
N TRP A 200 -16.13 25.78 -14.31
CA TRP A 200 -17.16 24.78 -14.06
C TRP A 200 -17.74 24.94 -12.66
N THR A 201 -19.03 25.27 -12.57
CA THR A 201 -19.73 25.50 -11.29
C THR A 201 -20.72 24.39 -10.94
N TRP A 202 -20.96 23.44 -11.85
CA TRP A 202 -21.93 22.36 -11.69
C TRP A 202 -21.33 21.02 -12.13
N VAL A 203 -21.01 20.16 -11.17
CA VAL A 203 -20.25 18.92 -11.41
C VAL A 203 -20.91 17.70 -10.78
N GLY A 204 -20.68 16.53 -11.37
CA GLY A 204 -20.94 15.25 -10.73
C GLY A 204 -19.72 14.78 -9.93
N ALA A 205 -19.95 13.97 -8.89
CA ALA A 205 -18.87 13.40 -8.08
C ALA A 205 -19.04 11.89 -7.89
N ILE A 206 -17.97 11.14 -8.14
CA ILE A 206 -17.90 9.68 -7.97
C ILE A 206 -16.64 9.36 -7.15
N ARG A 207 -16.77 8.49 -6.14
CA ARG A 207 -15.65 8.11 -5.28
C ARG A 207 -15.61 6.63 -4.94
N SER A 208 -14.42 6.15 -4.60
CA SER A 208 -14.25 4.82 -4.01
C SER A 208 -14.91 4.80 -2.63
N ASN A 209 -15.66 3.75 -2.33
CA ASN A 209 -16.27 3.57 -1.01
C ASN A 209 -15.28 2.95 -0.02
N ASP A 210 -14.19 3.68 0.24
CA ASP A 210 -13.12 3.32 1.15
C ASP A 210 -12.49 4.58 1.78
N ASP A 211 -11.47 4.44 2.62
CA ASP A 211 -10.85 5.58 3.32
C ASP A 211 -10.20 6.58 2.35
N TYR A 212 -9.66 6.11 1.23
CA TYR A 212 -9.06 6.96 0.19
C TYR A 212 -10.13 7.83 -0.50
N GLY A 213 -11.13 7.20 -1.10
CA GLY A 213 -12.16 7.89 -1.88
C GLY A 213 -13.05 8.78 -1.01
N ASN A 214 -13.42 8.32 0.19
CA ASN A 214 -14.29 9.09 1.08
C ASN A 214 -13.60 10.35 1.62
N ASN A 215 -12.37 10.25 2.13
CA ASN A 215 -11.66 11.42 2.66
C ASN A 215 -11.22 12.39 1.54
N GLY A 216 -10.75 11.85 0.41
CA GLY A 216 -10.37 12.64 -0.75
C GLY A 216 -11.55 13.45 -1.29
N MET A 217 -12.71 12.81 -1.50
CA MET A 217 -13.91 13.50 -1.97
C MET A 217 -14.47 14.48 -0.94
N ALA A 218 -14.44 14.16 0.37
CA ALA A 218 -14.89 15.07 1.41
C ALA A 218 -14.10 16.40 1.37
N THR A 219 -12.77 16.32 1.28
CA THR A 219 -11.89 17.49 1.17
C THR A 219 -12.16 18.28 -0.12
N PHE A 220 -12.41 17.58 -1.22
CA PHE A 220 -12.79 18.21 -2.50
C PHE A 220 -14.12 18.94 -2.36
N THR A 221 -15.15 18.30 -1.80
CA THR A 221 -16.48 18.89 -1.61
C THR A 221 -16.43 20.15 -0.76
N GLU A 222 -15.71 20.11 0.37
CA GLU A 222 -15.52 21.29 1.22
C GLU A 222 -14.87 22.45 0.44
N THR A 223 -13.79 22.16 -0.28
CA THR A 223 -13.07 23.18 -1.05
C THR A 223 -13.92 23.69 -2.22
N ALA A 224 -14.65 22.81 -2.91
CA ALA A 224 -15.54 23.14 -4.01
C ALA A 224 -16.64 24.12 -3.56
N GLN A 225 -17.25 23.87 -2.40
CA GLN A 225 -18.26 24.76 -1.81
C GLN A 225 -17.69 26.16 -1.53
N GLN A 226 -16.49 26.24 -0.95
CA GLN A 226 -15.79 27.52 -0.72
C GLN A 226 -15.49 28.27 -2.03
N LEU A 227 -15.34 27.54 -3.13
CA LEU A 227 -15.07 28.08 -4.46
C LEU A 227 -16.34 28.36 -5.29
N GLY A 228 -17.53 28.14 -4.73
CA GLY A 228 -18.81 28.36 -5.42
C GLY A 228 -19.17 27.27 -6.44
N ILE A 229 -18.63 26.06 -6.27
CA ILE A 229 -18.90 24.90 -7.12
C ILE A 229 -19.92 24.00 -6.41
N CYS A 230 -20.99 23.64 -7.11
CA CYS A 230 -22.03 22.75 -6.63
C CYS A 230 -21.88 21.34 -7.20
N LEU A 231 -22.13 20.34 -6.36
CA LEU A 231 -22.17 18.94 -6.76
C LEU A 231 -23.63 18.54 -7.00
N GLU A 232 -24.00 18.19 -8.22
CA GLU A 232 -25.36 17.73 -8.56
C GLU A 232 -25.65 16.36 -7.93
N TYR A 233 -24.66 15.49 -7.94
CA TYR A 233 -24.68 14.20 -7.26
C TYR A 233 -23.30 13.89 -6.68
N SER A 234 -23.29 13.09 -5.61
CA SER A 234 -22.07 12.56 -5.01
C SER A 234 -22.30 11.10 -4.61
N VAL A 235 -21.80 10.18 -5.42
CA VAL A 235 -22.03 8.74 -5.26
C VAL A 235 -20.75 8.00 -4.93
N SER A 236 -20.87 6.89 -4.21
CA SER A 236 -19.76 6.02 -3.84
C SER A 236 -20.05 4.58 -4.18
N PHE A 237 -19.03 3.86 -4.64
CA PHE A 237 -19.08 2.42 -4.84
C PHE A 237 -17.71 1.78 -4.61
N PHE A 238 -17.72 0.46 -4.45
CA PHE A 238 -16.53 -0.36 -4.38
C PHE A 238 -16.58 -1.43 -5.47
N ARG A 239 -15.44 -1.88 -5.99
CA ARG A 239 -15.38 -2.86 -7.09
C ARG A 239 -16.13 -4.18 -6.84
N THR A 240 -16.39 -4.55 -5.59
CA THR A 240 -17.13 -5.76 -5.21
C THR A 240 -18.58 -5.49 -4.81
N ASP A 241 -19.07 -4.26 -5.01
CA ASP A 241 -20.49 -3.96 -4.80
C ASP A 241 -21.38 -4.74 -5.78
N PRO A 242 -22.65 -5.00 -5.43
CA PRO A 242 -23.59 -5.66 -6.33
C PRO A 242 -23.71 -4.93 -7.68
N PRO A 243 -23.83 -5.65 -8.81
CA PRO A 243 -23.94 -5.04 -10.15
C PRO A 243 -25.03 -3.97 -10.24
N ASP A 244 -26.18 -4.17 -9.60
CA ASP A 244 -27.28 -3.18 -9.59
C ASP A 244 -26.89 -1.84 -8.96
N LYS A 245 -26.01 -1.84 -7.95
CA LYS A 245 -25.51 -0.62 -7.33
C LYS A 245 -24.58 0.14 -8.28
N ILE A 246 -23.73 -0.58 -9.02
CA ILE A 246 -22.82 0.00 -10.02
C ILE A 246 -23.64 0.54 -11.21
N LYS A 247 -24.62 -0.22 -11.69
CA LYS A 247 -25.56 0.21 -12.75
C LYS A 247 -26.28 1.51 -12.40
N LYS A 248 -26.70 1.67 -11.14
CA LYS A 248 -27.36 2.90 -10.66
C LYS A 248 -26.50 4.15 -10.86
N ILE A 249 -25.17 4.04 -10.90
CA ILE A 249 -24.28 5.17 -11.20
C ILE A 249 -24.50 5.66 -12.63
N SER A 250 -24.58 4.74 -13.60
CA SER A 250 -24.87 5.06 -15.00
C SER A 250 -26.25 5.73 -15.16
N ASP A 251 -27.25 5.27 -14.41
CA ASP A 251 -28.58 5.88 -14.43
C ASP A 251 -28.56 7.31 -13.85
N ILE A 252 -27.80 7.54 -12.78
CA ILE A 252 -27.60 8.87 -12.20
C ILE A 252 -26.89 9.79 -13.19
N ILE A 253 -25.81 9.34 -13.83
CA ILE A 253 -25.07 10.12 -14.83
C ILE A 253 -25.99 10.53 -15.99
N LYS A 254 -26.82 9.60 -16.50
CA LYS A 254 -27.78 9.87 -17.59
C LYS A 254 -28.85 10.89 -17.22
N ALA A 255 -29.34 10.85 -15.98
CA ALA A 255 -30.37 11.75 -15.49
C ALA A 255 -29.82 13.15 -15.14
N SER A 256 -28.51 13.27 -14.93
CA SER A 256 -27.83 14.49 -14.51
C SER A 256 -27.68 15.50 -15.64
N THR A 257 -27.64 16.78 -15.27
CA THR A 257 -27.35 17.88 -16.20
C THR A 257 -25.85 18.22 -16.29
N SER A 258 -25.06 17.85 -15.28
CA SER A 258 -23.61 18.06 -15.22
C SER A 258 -22.89 17.34 -16.35
N LYS A 259 -22.00 18.05 -17.05
CA LYS A 259 -21.11 17.49 -18.07
C LYS A 259 -19.70 17.20 -17.57
N VAL A 260 -19.36 17.70 -16.37
CA VAL A 260 -18.08 17.52 -15.72
C VAL A 260 -18.25 16.54 -14.58
N ILE A 261 -17.41 15.50 -14.54
CA ILE A 261 -17.45 14.47 -13.50
C ILE A 261 -16.09 14.40 -12.81
N VAL A 262 -16.09 14.67 -11.51
CA VAL A 262 -14.91 14.52 -10.66
C VAL A 262 -14.90 13.11 -10.10
N ALA A 263 -13.88 12.34 -10.45
CA ALA A 263 -13.74 10.95 -10.05
C ALA A 263 -12.52 10.75 -9.15
N PHE A 264 -12.78 10.56 -7.86
CA PHE A 264 -11.78 10.26 -6.85
C PHE A 264 -11.79 8.77 -6.54
N LEU A 265 -11.24 7.99 -7.48
CA LEU A 265 -11.36 6.54 -7.52
C LEU A 265 -9.99 5.87 -7.46
N ALA A 266 -9.91 4.72 -6.79
CA ALA A 266 -8.79 3.81 -7.00
C ALA A 266 -8.81 3.29 -8.45
N ALA A 267 -7.65 3.07 -9.06
CA ALA A 267 -7.56 2.60 -10.45
C ALA A 267 -8.42 1.35 -10.73
N THR A 268 -8.44 0.40 -9.80
CA THR A 268 -9.24 -0.82 -9.89
C THR A 268 -10.75 -0.59 -9.86
N ASP A 269 -11.22 0.43 -9.13
CA ASP A 269 -12.64 0.78 -9.11
C ASP A 269 -13.01 1.51 -10.40
N MET A 270 -12.12 2.36 -10.91
CA MET A 270 -12.27 3.02 -12.21
C MET A 270 -12.38 1.99 -13.36
N HIS A 271 -11.61 0.90 -13.32
CA HIS A 271 -11.71 -0.18 -14.31
C HIS A 271 -13.10 -0.83 -14.35
N VAL A 272 -13.77 -0.96 -13.20
CA VAL A 272 -15.13 -1.50 -13.13
C VAL A 272 -16.13 -0.47 -13.67
N LEU A 273 -15.94 0.80 -13.33
CA LEU A 273 -16.81 1.88 -13.80
C LEU A 273 -16.76 2.04 -15.33
N ILE A 274 -15.57 2.07 -15.94
CA ILE A 274 -15.43 2.20 -17.40
C ILE A 274 -16.16 1.09 -18.14
N LYS A 275 -16.09 -0.16 -17.62
CA LYS A 275 -16.80 -1.29 -18.22
C LYS A 275 -18.32 -1.07 -18.21
N GLU A 276 -18.85 -0.55 -17.09
CA GLU A 276 -20.29 -0.25 -16.98
C GLU A 276 -20.70 0.92 -17.88
N LEU A 277 -19.90 1.99 -17.93
CA LEU A 277 -20.17 3.15 -18.77
C LEU A 277 -20.10 2.80 -20.28
N SER A 278 -19.17 1.92 -20.65
CA SER A 278 -19.02 1.37 -22.00
C SER A 278 -20.25 0.58 -22.42
N TYR A 279 -20.83 -0.24 -21.52
CA TYR A 279 -22.05 -0.99 -21.81
C TYR A 279 -23.22 -0.09 -22.22
N TYR A 280 -23.30 1.13 -21.70
CA TYR A 280 -24.32 2.12 -22.06
C TYR A 280 -23.84 3.22 -23.03
N ASN A 281 -22.63 3.09 -23.58
CA ASN A 281 -22.00 4.08 -24.45
C ASN A 281 -22.04 5.51 -23.90
N LEU A 282 -21.74 5.67 -22.60
CA LEU A 282 -21.73 6.95 -21.92
C LEU A 282 -20.46 7.73 -22.23
N THR A 283 -20.51 8.53 -23.30
CA THR A 283 -19.42 9.39 -23.78
C THR A 283 -19.78 10.87 -23.68
N GLY A 284 -18.84 11.77 -23.98
CA GLY A 284 -19.07 13.22 -24.03
C GLY A 284 -19.05 13.94 -22.67
N TYR A 285 -18.49 13.32 -21.64
CA TYR A 285 -18.26 13.92 -20.33
C TYR A 285 -16.81 14.38 -20.18
N GLN A 286 -16.62 15.52 -19.53
CA GLN A 286 -15.29 15.96 -19.12
C GLN A 286 -14.94 15.31 -17.77
N TRP A 287 -13.96 14.43 -17.77
CA TRP A 287 -13.50 13.78 -16.55
C TRP A 287 -12.40 14.58 -15.88
N VAL A 288 -12.49 14.66 -14.55
CA VAL A 288 -11.47 15.24 -13.66
C VAL A 288 -11.00 14.16 -12.70
N GLY A 289 -9.76 13.69 -12.85
CA GLY A 289 -9.25 12.49 -12.18
C GLY A 289 -8.21 12.70 -11.11
N SER A 290 -8.24 11.82 -10.11
CA SER A 290 -7.17 11.64 -9.12
C SER A 290 -5.95 10.92 -9.71
N GLU A 291 -4.80 11.03 -9.04
CA GLU A 291 -3.51 10.44 -9.46
C GLU A 291 -3.53 8.91 -9.58
N SER A 292 -4.47 8.27 -8.88
CA SER A 292 -4.56 6.81 -8.86
C SER A 292 -4.83 6.26 -10.25
N TRP A 293 -5.76 6.87 -11.01
CA TRP A 293 -6.27 6.34 -12.28
C TRP A 293 -5.96 7.19 -13.51
N ILE A 294 -5.74 8.50 -13.38
CA ILE A 294 -5.60 9.42 -14.53
C ILE A 294 -4.42 9.07 -15.45
N SER A 295 -3.37 8.47 -14.90
CA SER A 295 -2.18 8.04 -15.63
C SER A 295 -1.99 6.52 -15.61
N ASP A 296 -3.04 5.74 -15.33
CA ASP A 296 -2.96 4.28 -15.30
C ASP A 296 -3.14 3.69 -16.70
N PHE A 297 -2.09 3.04 -17.21
CA PHE A 297 -2.11 2.41 -18.53
C PHE A 297 -3.28 1.42 -18.71
N LYS A 298 -3.63 0.65 -17.66
CA LYS A 298 -4.73 -0.32 -17.75
C LYS A 298 -6.09 0.35 -17.87
N THR A 299 -6.26 1.54 -17.30
CA THR A 299 -7.46 2.38 -17.51
C THR A 299 -7.57 2.75 -18.99
N THR A 300 -6.50 3.24 -19.61
CA THR A 300 -6.47 3.58 -21.04
C THR A 300 -6.70 2.36 -21.94
N GLU A 301 -6.07 1.23 -21.64
CA GLU A 301 -6.26 -0.03 -22.38
C GLU A 301 -7.71 -0.52 -22.35
N LYS A 302 -8.40 -0.33 -21.22
CA LYS A 302 -9.80 -0.73 -21.03
C LYS A 302 -10.81 0.25 -21.63
N ASP A 303 -10.42 1.50 -21.87
CA ASP A 303 -11.29 2.52 -22.44
C ASP A 303 -11.38 2.41 -23.96
N THR A 304 -12.01 1.34 -24.43
CA THR A 304 -12.19 1.06 -25.87
C THR A 304 -13.23 1.95 -26.54
N HIS A 305 -14.01 2.70 -25.76
CA HIS A 305 -15.12 3.54 -26.22
C HIS A 305 -14.81 5.04 -26.12
N HIS A 306 -13.55 5.41 -25.87
CA HIS A 306 -13.13 6.82 -25.79
C HIS A 306 -13.93 7.63 -24.75
N ILE A 307 -14.31 6.99 -23.64
CA ILE A 307 -15.12 7.58 -22.57
C ILE A 307 -14.33 8.65 -21.82
N LEU A 308 -13.02 8.47 -21.71
CA LEU A 308 -12.08 9.31 -20.97
C LEU A 308 -11.23 10.19 -21.88
N ASP A 309 -11.56 10.28 -23.17
CA ASP A 309 -10.86 11.17 -24.09
C ASP A 309 -10.94 12.61 -23.58
N GLY A 310 -9.78 13.27 -23.46
CA GLY A 310 -9.67 14.61 -22.90
C GLY A 310 -9.79 14.69 -21.38
N ALA A 311 -9.77 13.57 -20.65
CA ALA A 311 -9.71 13.57 -19.19
C ALA A 311 -8.50 14.38 -18.70
N ILE A 312 -8.72 15.21 -17.68
CA ILE A 312 -7.68 16.00 -17.03
C ILE A 312 -7.58 15.60 -15.57
N GLY A 313 -6.43 15.79 -14.95
CA GLY A 313 -6.25 15.45 -13.56
C GLY A 313 -4.85 15.71 -13.07
N LEU A 314 -4.59 15.29 -11.84
CA LEU A 314 -3.30 15.45 -11.21
C LEU A 314 -2.55 14.13 -11.24
N PHE A 315 -1.27 14.16 -11.61
CA PHE A 315 -0.42 12.98 -11.68
C PHE A 315 0.83 13.18 -10.83
N ILE A 316 1.46 12.08 -10.41
CA ILE A 316 2.70 12.11 -9.62
C ILE A 316 3.83 12.66 -10.50
N PRO A 317 4.64 13.63 -10.03
CA PRO A 317 5.69 14.25 -10.83
C PRO A 317 6.58 13.24 -11.54
N LYS A 318 6.91 13.51 -12.81
CA LYS A 318 7.78 12.64 -13.61
C LYS A 318 9.12 12.46 -12.89
N ALA A 319 9.57 11.22 -12.86
CA ALA A 319 10.86 10.84 -12.31
C ALA A 319 11.53 9.80 -13.20
N GLN A 320 12.85 9.74 -13.13
CA GLN A 320 13.69 8.72 -13.76
C GLN A 320 14.71 8.27 -12.72
N VAL A 321 14.96 6.96 -12.67
CA VAL A 321 16.04 6.38 -11.88
C VAL A 321 16.90 5.57 -12.84
N SER A 322 18.17 5.94 -12.95
CA SER A 322 19.13 5.30 -13.87
C SER A 322 19.28 3.82 -13.54
N GLY A 323 19.32 2.95 -14.56
CA GLY A 323 19.51 1.50 -14.37
C GLY A 323 18.29 0.72 -13.88
N MET A 324 17.26 1.40 -13.34
CA MET A 324 16.08 0.72 -12.78
C MET A 324 15.26 -0.01 -13.85
N ARG A 325 15.13 0.58 -15.05
CA ARG A 325 14.42 -0.07 -16.16
C ARG A 325 15.13 -1.36 -16.55
N GLU A 326 16.43 -1.28 -16.74
CA GLU A 326 17.27 -2.39 -17.16
C GLU A 326 17.23 -3.51 -16.12
N PHE A 327 17.31 -3.16 -14.83
CA PHE A 327 17.19 -4.11 -13.72
C PHE A 327 15.83 -4.80 -13.66
N ILE A 328 14.74 -4.04 -13.70
CA ILE A 328 13.37 -4.61 -13.62
C ILE A 328 13.12 -5.56 -14.80
N LEU A 329 13.61 -5.23 -15.99
CA LEU A 329 13.43 -6.04 -17.20
C LEU A 329 14.38 -7.24 -17.27
N ASP A 330 15.42 -7.32 -16.42
CA ASP A 330 16.28 -8.49 -16.32
C ASP A 330 15.69 -9.56 -15.38
N VAL A 331 14.66 -10.21 -15.89
CA VAL A 331 13.87 -11.24 -15.18
C VAL A 331 14.67 -12.55 -14.99
N LYS A 332 15.83 -12.71 -15.63
CA LYS A 332 16.65 -13.94 -15.53
C LYS A 332 17.16 -14.20 -14.11
N THR A 333 17.39 -13.13 -13.35
CA THR A 333 17.82 -13.17 -11.94
C THR A 333 16.77 -13.80 -11.00
N LEU A 334 15.51 -13.86 -11.41
CA LEU A 334 14.45 -14.54 -10.65
C LEU A 334 14.56 -16.06 -10.73
N ASN A 335 15.06 -16.60 -11.85
CA ASN A 335 15.21 -18.05 -12.03
C ASN A 335 16.13 -18.63 -10.94
N SER A 336 17.17 -17.89 -10.55
CA SER A 336 18.06 -18.27 -9.44
C SER A 336 17.47 -18.05 -8.04
N SER A 337 16.46 -17.20 -7.91
CA SER A 337 15.94 -16.74 -6.61
C SER A 337 14.66 -17.47 -6.18
N SER A 338 13.74 -17.74 -7.12
CA SER A 338 12.50 -18.48 -6.88
C SER A 338 11.99 -19.09 -8.19
N ASN A 339 12.18 -20.41 -8.35
CA ASN A 339 11.78 -21.13 -9.55
C ASN A 339 10.25 -21.11 -9.77
N GLU A 340 9.47 -21.17 -8.68
CA GLU A 340 8.00 -21.12 -8.76
C GLU A 340 7.50 -19.75 -9.24
N LEU A 341 8.02 -18.66 -8.66
CA LEU A 341 7.64 -17.30 -9.07
C LEU A 341 8.11 -17.01 -10.49
N PHE A 342 9.31 -17.44 -10.86
CA PHE A 342 9.81 -17.33 -12.24
C PHE A 342 8.89 -18.07 -13.21
N THR A 343 8.52 -19.32 -12.89
CA THR A 343 7.60 -20.12 -13.71
C THR A 343 6.27 -19.40 -13.91
N GLU A 344 5.61 -18.96 -12.83
CA GLU A 344 4.33 -18.25 -12.93
C GLU A 344 4.46 -16.95 -13.73
N PHE A 345 5.52 -16.18 -13.47
CA PHE A 345 5.78 -14.91 -14.13
C PHE A 345 5.96 -15.10 -15.63
N TRP A 346 6.82 -16.04 -16.02
CA TRP A 346 7.19 -16.27 -17.41
C TRP A 346 6.02 -16.84 -18.23
N GLU A 347 5.29 -17.79 -17.66
CA GLU A 347 4.06 -18.35 -18.26
C GLU A 347 2.99 -17.26 -18.47
N THR A 348 2.82 -16.37 -17.48
CA THR A 348 1.86 -15.25 -17.58
C THR A 348 2.30 -14.22 -18.62
N LEU A 349 3.60 -13.93 -18.69
CA LEU A 349 4.15 -12.90 -19.57
C LEU A 349 4.07 -13.28 -21.05
N PHE A 350 4.41 -14.52 -21.37
CA PHE A 350 4.47 -15.02 -22.74
C PHE A 350 3.24 -15.82 -23.18
N ASN A 351 2.27 -15.98 -22.27
CA ASN A 351 1.08 -16.80 -22.47
C ASN A 351 1.44 -18.22 -22.97
N CYS A 352 2.40 -18.84 -22.29
CA CYS A 352 2.95 -20.17 -22.57
C CYS A 352 2.93 -21.02 -21.30
N LYS A 353 3.26 -22.32 -21.42
CA LYS A 353 3.44 -23.23 -20.27
C LYS A 353 4.77 -23.98 -20.35
N PHE A 354 5.46 -24.12 -19.23
CA PHE A 354 6.59 -25.04 -19.16
C PHE A 354 6.07 -26.49 -19.13
N LYS A 355 6.81 -27.43 -19.72
CA LYS A 355 6.45 -28.85 -19.67
C LYS A 355 6.44 -29.34 -18.22
N ARG A 356 5.25 -29.64 -17.71
CA ARG A 356 5.08 -30.44 -16.49
C ARG A 356 4.99 -31.91 -16.89
N SER A 357 5.57 -32.78 -16.05
CA SER A 357 5.83 -34.19 -16.37
C SER A 357 4.60 -35.06 -16.69
N ASN A 358 3.36 -34.55 -16.71
CA ASN A 358 2.15 -35.35 -16.97
C ASN A 358 0.91 -34.57 -17.49
N SER A 359 1.05 -33.46 -18.23
CA SER A 359 -0.12 -32.74 -18.79
C SER A 359 -0.20 -32.80 -20.32
N SER A 360 -1.13 -33.62 -20.81
CA SER A 360 -1.53 -33.79 -22.22
C SER A 360 -2.51 -32.70 -22.70
N ALA A 361 -2.18 -31.42 -22.49
CA ALA A 361 -2.95 -30.33 -23.07
C ALA A 361 -2.35 -29.98 -24.44
N GLU A 362 -2.78 -30.68 -25.48
CA GLU A 362 -2.19 -30.68 -26.84
C GLU A 362 -2.20 -29.31 -27.60
N ASN A 363 -2.65 -28.21 -27.00
CA ASN A 363 -2.85 -26.93 -27.69
C ASN A 363 -2.23 -25.68 -27.02
N GLN A 364 -1.35 -25.83 -26.01
CA GLN A 364 -0.67 -24.68 -25.38
C GLN A 364 0.77 -24.53 -25.85
N ARG A 365 1.17 -23.28 -26.16
CA ARG A 365 2.55 -22.91 -26.53
C ARG A 365 3.49 -23.27 -25.38
N GLU A 366 4.56 -23.98 -25.69
CA GLU A 366 5.60 -24.35 -24.72
C GLU A 366 6.53 -23.15 -24.42
N CYS A 367 6.85 -22.93 -23.14
CA CYS A 367 7.85 -21.95 -22.74
C CYS A 367 9.27 -22.53 -22.86
N THR A 368 10.23 -21.77 -23.39
CA THR A 368 11.64 -22.16 -23.47
C THR A 368 12.51 -21.59 -22.34
N GLY A 369 12.00 -20.58 -21.62
CA GLY A 369 12.75 -19.81 -20.62
C GLY A 369 13.74 -18.81 -21.21
N HIS A 370 13.74 -18.66 -22.55
CA HIS A 370 14.67 -17.83 -23.31
C HIS A 370 13.95 -16.91 -24.31
N GLU A 371 12.65 -16.76 -24.16
CA GLU A 371 11.82 -15.85 -24.93
C GLU A 371 12.31 -14.41 -24.82
N ASP A 372 12.19 -13.68 -25.91
CA ASP A 372 12.65 -12.31 -25.99
C ASP A 372 11.59 -11.34 -25.47
N LEU A 373 12.00 -10.48 -24.55
CA LEU A 373 11.18 -9.39 -24.03
C LEU A 373 11.07 -8.23 -25.03
N THR A 374 11.96 -8.14 -26.03
CA THR A 374 11.89 -7.07 -27.02
C THR A 374 10.58 -7.17 -27.81
N GLY A 375 9.86 -6.04 -27.86
CA GLY A 375 8.56 -5.95 -28.55
C GLY A 375 7.34 -6.39 -27.73
N VAL A 376 7.51 -7.01 -26.56
CA VAL A 376 6.40 -7.31 -25.66
C VAL A 376 5.83 -5.99 -25.11
N LYS A 377 4.56 -5.70 -25.38
CA LYS A 377 3.86 -4.50 -24.91
C LYS A 377 2.75 -4.88 -23.95
N ASN A 378 3.00 -4.75 -22.66
CA ASN A 378 2.01 -4.97 -21.61
C ASN A 378 2.36 -4.16 -20.35
N GLY A 379 1.56 -4.32 -19.29
CA GLY A 379 1.77 -3.61 -18.03
C GLY A 379 3.10 -3.89 -17.30
N PHE A 380 3.89 -4.88 -17.71
CA PHE A 380 5.23 -5.13 -17.17
C PHE A 380 6.31 -4.32 -17.89
N THR A 381 6.29 -4.30 -19.22
CA THR A 381 7.28 -3.57 -20.03
C THR A 381 6.98 -2.07 -20.13
N ASP A 382 5.75 -1.67 -19.80
CA ASP A 382 5.36 -0.28 -19.66
C ASP A 382 5.96 0.36 -18.41
N MET A 383 6.89 1.31 -18.64
CA MET A 383 7.57 2.07 -17.60
C MET A 383 6.91 3.43 -17.30
N SER A 384 5.69 3.69 -17.79
CA SER A 384 4.92 4.89 -17.42
C SER A 384 4.71 5.04 -15.91
N PHE A 385 4.81 3.92 -15.18
CA PHE A 385 4.68 3.83 -13.73
C PHE A 385 5.95 4.25 -12.95
N MET A 386 7.04 4.61 -13.64
CA MET A 386 8.31 5.04 -13.04
C MET A 386 8.13 6.09 -11.91
N PRO A 387 7.23 7.09 -12.00
CA PRO A 387 6.98 8.01 -10.89
C PRO A 387 6.53 7.31 -9.59
N LYS A 388 5.71 6.26 -9.69
CA LYS A 388 5.24 5.47 -8.54
C LYS A 388 6.34 4.54 -8.02
N LEU A 389 7.15 3.96 -8.92
CA LEU A 389 8.33 3.16 -8.54
C LEU A 389 9.34 4.03 -7.78
N ASN A 390 9.58 5.26 -8.23
CA ASN A 390 10.47 6.20 -7.55
C ASN A 390 10.06 6.48 -6.10
N ASN A 391 8.77 6.40 -5.75
CA ASN A 391 8.34 6.54 -4.35
C ASN A 391 8.79 5.34 -3.49
N VAL A 392 8.82 4.13 -4.05
CA VAL A 392 9.41 2.95 -3.37
C VAL A 392 10.91 3.14 -3.20
N TYR A 393 11.59 3.53 -4.28
CA TYR A 393 13.02 3.83 -4.26
C TYR A 393 13.39 4.84 -3.17
N LYS A 394 12.69 5.98 -3.14
CA LYS A 394 12.84 7.00 -2.08
C LYS A 394 12.55 6.46 -0.68
N GLY A 395 11.61 5.53 -0.55
CA GLY A 395 11.27 4.92 0.74
C GLY A 395 12.41 4.08 1.29
N VAL A 396 13.04 3.25 0.44
CA VAL A 396 14.24 2.48 0.80
C VAL A 396 15.38 3.43 1.17
N TYR A 397 15.66 4.43 0.32
CA TYR A 397 16.72 5.39 0.56
C TYR A 397 16.51 6.23 1.83
N ALA A 398 15.27 6.64 2.14
CA ALA A 398 14.97 7.39 3.35
C ALA A 398 15.35 6.59 4.61
N VAL A 399 15.01 5.30 4.64
CA VAL A 399 15.39 4.42 5.75
C VAL A 399 16.91 4.23 5.78
N ALA A 400 17.55 4.02 4.64
CA ALA A 400 19.00 3.83 4.59
C ALA A 400 19.75 5.07 5.12
N HIS A 401 19.29 6.27 4.79
CA HIS A 401 19.84 7.51 5.35
C HIS A 401 19.57 7.65 6.85
N ALA A 402 18.37 7.30 7.33
CA ALA A 402 18.07 7.31 8.76
C ALA A 402 19.00 6.34 9.51
N LEU A 403 19.14 5.11 9.02
CA LEU A 403 20.05 4.10 9.56
C LEU A 403 21.51 4.56 9.54
N HIS A 404 21.96 5.18 8.45
CA HIS A 404 23.32 5.70 8.34
C HIS A 404 23.62 6.75 9.41
N SER A 405 22.64 7.61 9.69
CA SER A 405 22.74 8.61 10.74
C SER A 405 22.72 7.99 12.15
N VAL A 406 21.80 7.05 12.40
CA VAL A 406 21.67 6.33 13.68
C VAL A 406 22.92 5.51 14.01
N LEU A 407 23.49 4.83 13.01
CA LEU A 407 24.69 4.02 13.16
C LEU A 407 25.98 4.85 13.19
N GLY A 408 25.88 6.19 13.06
CA GLY A 408 27.01 7.10 13.08
C GLY A 408 28.06 6.80 12.00
N CYS A 409 27.61 6.37 10.83
CA CYS A 409 28.49 5.89 9.77
C CYS A 409 29.40 7.01 9.22
N ASN A 410 30.68 6.69 9.04
CA ASN A 410 31.66 7.50 8.31
C ASN A 410 32.38 6.62 7.26
N GLU A 411 33.67 6.36 7.41
CA GLU A 411 34.38 5.31 6.66
C GLU A 411 33.88 3.89 7.03
N THR A 412 33.32 3.72 8.24
CA THR A 412 32.69 2.47 8.69
C THR A 412 31.43 2.75 9.50
N CYS A 413 30.48 1.82 9.51
CA CYS A 413 29.30 1.88 10.37
C CYS A 413 29.52 1.17 11.71
N ASN A 414 28.77 1.57 12.74
CA ASN A 414 28.78 0.88 14.02
C ASN A 414 27.87 -0.36 14.01
N ASN A 415 28.41 -1.51 13.60
CA ASN A 415 27.66 -2.77 13.49
C ASN A 415 27.30 -3.42 14.85
N LYS A 416 27.67 -2.81 15.99
CA LYS A 416 27.38 -3.34 17.34
C LYS A 416 26.12 -2.74 17.98
N MET A 417 25.50 -1.75 17.35
CA MET A 417 24.30 -1.10 17.87
C MET A 417 23.07 -1.97 17.60
N GLN A 418 22.35 -2.35 18.66
CA GLN A 418 21.08 -3.05 18.51
C GLN A 418 20.01 -2.05 18.04
N LEU A 419 19.51 -2.23 16.82
CA LEU A 419 18.49 -1.36 16.23
C LEU A 419 17.12 -1.68 16.82
N ASP A 420 16.61 -0.79 17.67
CA ASP A 420 15.22 -0.77 18.12
C ASP A 420 14.36 -0.01 17.09
N PRO A 421 13.22 -0.58 16.63
CA PRO A 421 12.25 0.12 15.77
C PRO A 421 11.91 1.56 16.21
N LEU A 422 11.84 1.82 17.53
CA LEU A 422 11.65 3.17 18.08
C LEU A 422 12.71 4.16 17.58
N THR A 423 13.97 3.73 17.54
CA THR A 423 15.10 4.57 17.15
C THR A 423 14.97 5.00 15.69
N VAL A 424 14.67 4.05 14.80
CA VAL A 424 14.47 4.30 13.36
C VAL A 424 13.24 5.18 13.09
N SER A 425 12.19 5.07 13.91
CA SER A 425 10.96 5.87 13.77
C SER A 425 11.12 7.34 14.18
N SER A 426 12.09 7.64 15.03
CA SER A 426 12.26 8.93 15.69
C SER A 426 13.23 9.90 14.98
N THR A 427 14.03 9.37 14.07
CA THR A 427 14.94 10.09 13.16
C THR A 427 14.27 10.37 11.84
#